data_AF-A0A7Y4QVC6-F1
#
_entry.id   AF-A0A7Y4QVC6-F1
#
_cell.length_a   1.000
_cell.length_b   1.000
_cell.length_c   1.000
_cell.angle_alpha   90.00
_cell.angle_beta   90.00
_cell.angle_gamma   90.00
#
_symmetry.space_group_name_H-M   'P 1'
#
loop_
_entity.id
_entity.type
_entity.pdbx_description
1 polymer ?
#
loop_
_entity_poly.entity_id
_entity_poly.type
_entity_poly.pdbx_seq_one_letter_code
_entity_poly.pdbx_strand_id
1 'polypeptide(L)'
;MIRKNRFWLLLLLLITAAQPGYSQSEFVIGEFTVSKILDGDTFRFEGLDKSTRLMGIDTEETFKDSDAEMKVNDISSYWAEYYAHKKDSSSKPAKIESPFGYDTWQWTKKLFKDVVKVRLEVDDYKRVIDMFNRYLVYIIAIKEDGTEFNYNIECVKQGYSPYFSKYGYVARFDKEFKAAQKYAQDKKLGIWSGKELCYPDYNERILWWDKRGDQIKRFETEYAGKPGYYSMLDQSDFNKLVAHVGDSVTIFGNISRVITDNNPHIAKLEINEDDTIDLVFFQKHYDLMKELNLDDPKGYYLYAKGKLTEYKGRKQIIIEDKSQIWEE
;
A
#
# COMPACT_ATOMS: atom_id res chain seq x y z
N MET A 1 69.08 -24.68 -30.36
CA MET A 1 67.98 -25.61 -30.04
C MET A 1 67.28 -25.06 -28.79
N ILE A 2 66.31 -24.17 -28.96
CA ILE A 2 65.73 -23.33 -27.89
C ILE A 2 64.29 -23.79 -27.62
N ARG A 3 64.03 -24.24 -26.38
CA ARG A 3 62.71 -24.68 -25.89
C ARG A 3 61.76 -23.48 -25.77
N LYS A 4 60.60 -23.55 -26.43
CA LYS A 4 59.48 -22.61 -26.22
C LYS A 4 58.61 -23.10 -25.06
N ASN A 5 58.62 -22.35 -23.95
CA ASN A 5 57.66 -22.48 -22.86
C ASN A 5 56.28 -22.00 -23.32
N ARG A 6 55.25 -22.83 -23.13
CA ARG A 6 53.84 -22.44 -23.30
C ARG A 6 53.30 -21.95 -21.96
N PHE A 7 53.04 -20.65 -21.86
CA PHE A 7 52.21 -20.05 -20.83
C PHE A 7 50.75 -20.41 -21.08
N TRP A 8 50.08 -21.02 -20.11
CA TRP A 8 48.63 -21.16 -20.08
C TRP A 8 48.04 -19.91 -19.44
N LEU A 9 47.33 -19.09 -20.21
CA LEU A 9 46.46 -18.04 -19.68
C LEU A 9 45.14 -18.70 -19.24
N LEU A 10 44.87 -18.70 -17.94
CA LEU A 10 43.55 -18.99 -17.38
C LEU A 10 42.69 -17.74 -17.54
N LEU A 11 41.74 -17.78 -18.48
CA LEU A 11 40.72 -16.75 -18.66
C LEU A 11 39.62 -17.00 -17.62
N LEU A 12 39.57 -16.19 -16.56
CA LEU A 12 38.47 -16.17 -15.60
C LEU A 12 37.26 -15.50 -16.26
N LEU A 13 36.30 -16.31 -16.70
CA LEU A 13 34.99 -15.86 -17.16
C LEU A 13 34.15 -15.42 -15.95
N LEU A 14 34.07 -14.10 -15.75
CA LEU A 14 33.06 -13.47 -14.90
C LEU A 14 31.71 -13.64 -15.58
N ILE A 15 30.91 -14.60 -15.10
CA ILE A 15 29.50 -14.72 -15.46
C ILE A 15 28.76 -13.64 -14.66
N THR A 16 28.54 -12.48 -15.27
CA THR A 16 27.53 -11.55 -14.78
C THR A 16 26.17 -12.13 -15.11
N ALA A 17 25.42 -12.56 -14.10
CA ALA A 17 24.01 -12.90 -14.25
C ALA A 17 23.26 -11.61 -14.62
N ALA A 18 23.00 -11.42 -15.91
CA ALA A 18 22.06 -10.41 -16.37
C ALA A 18 20.68 -10.81 -15.83
N GLN A 19 20.08 -9.96 -14.99
CA GLN A 19 18.68 -10.11 -14.65
C GLN A 19 17.85 -9.97 -15.93
N PRO A 20 16.79 -10.79 -16.13
CA PRO A 20 15.92 -10.63 -17.28
C PRO A 20 15.31 -9.23 -17.24
N GLY A 21 15.62 -8.42 -18.24
CA GLY A 21 14.94 -7.15 -18.47
C GLY A 21 13.53 -7.47 -18.94
N TYR A 22 12.53 -7.26 -18.08
CA TYR A 22 11.12 -7.35 -18.47
C TYR A 22 10.84 -6.34 -19.59
N SER A 23 10.15 -6.78 -20.64
CA SER A 23 9.74 -5.92 -21.75
C SER A 23 8.68 -4.94 -21.25
N GLN A 24 8.71 -3.67 -21.69
CA GLN A 24 7.67 -2.68 -21.35
C GLN A 24 6.24 -3.16 -21.65
N SER A 25 6.07 -4.08 -22.60
CA SER A 25 4.77 -4.68 -22.94
C SER A 25 4.17 -5.58 -21.86
N GLU A 26 4.96 -6.05 -20.89
CA GLU A 26 4.52 -7.05 -19.89
C GLU A 26 3.83 -6.44 -18.66
N PHE A 27 3.97 -5.13 -18.43
CA PHE A 27 3.32 -4.44 -17.31
C PHE A 27 1.96 -3.82 -17.67
N VAL A 28 1.51 -3.97 -18.91
CA VAL A 28 0.32 -3.32 -19.43
C VAL A 28 -0.89 -4.26 -19.28
N ILE A 29 -1.91 -3.84 -18.53
CA ILE A 29 -3.19 -4.55 -18.47
C ILE A 29 -3.93 -4.38 -19.80
N GLY A 30 -3.89 -3.17 -20.34
CA GLY A 30 -4.53 -2.82 -21.59
C GLY A 30 -4.67 -1.31 -21.74
N GLU A 31 -5.29 -0.92 -22.85
CA GLU A 31 -5.65 0.46 -23.11
C GLU A 31 -7.17 0.62 -23.13
N PHE A 32 -7.67 1.65 -22.46
CA PHE A 32 -9.08 1.83 -22.20
C PHE A 32 -9.50 3.29 -22.37
N THR A 33 -10.78 3.51 -22.61
CA THR A 33 -11.39 4.84 -22.56
C THR A 33 -11.92 5.10 -21.15
N VAL A 34 -11.68 6.30 -20.62
CA VAL A 34 -12.21 6.72 -19.31
C VAL A 34 -13.70 7.02 -19.48
N SER A 35 -14.56 6.22 -18.85
CA SER A 35 -16.01 6.44 -18.87
C SER A 35 -16.48 7.40 -17.78
N LYS A 36 -15.80 7.41 -16.63
CA LYS A 36 -16.11 8.32 -15.52
C LYS A 36 -14.92 8.58 -14.62
N ILE A 37 -14.77 9.83 -14.20
CA ILE A 37 -13.87 10.26 -13.11
C ILE A 37 -14.77 10.43 -11.89
N LEU A 38 -14.63 9.56 -10.89
CA LEU A 38 -15.50 9.54 -9.70
C LEU A 38 -14.90 10.33 -8.54
N ASP A 39 -13.58 10.34 -8.44
CA ASP A 39 -12.83 11.00 -7.39
C ASP A 39 -11.41 11.30 -7.89
N GLY A 40 -10.56 11.92 -7.06
CA GLY A 40 -9.16 12.22 -7.40
C GLY A 40 -8.33 10.96 -7.70
N ASP A 41 -8.64 9.82 -7.09
CA ASP A 41 -7.92 8.55 -7.29
C ASP A 41 -8.81 7.39 -7.75
N THR A 42 -10.05 7.68 -8.15
CA THR A 42 -11.06 6.66 -8.50
C THR A 42 -11.68 6.94 -9.87
N PHE A 43 -11.51 5.99 -10.79
CA PHE A 43 -11.93 6.07 -12.19
C PHE A 43 -12.78 4.86 -12.58
N ARG A 44 -13.55 5.00 -13.66
CA ARG A 44 -14.18 3.90 -14.40
C ARG A 44 -13.69 3.91 -15.85
N PHE A 45 -13.52 2.72 -16.39
CA PHE A 45 -13.00 2.50 -17.73
C PHE A 45 -13.98 1.63 -18.54
N GLU A 46 -14.13 1.92 -19.82
CA GLU A 46 -14.95 1.10 -20.71
C GLU A 46 -14.30 -0.26 -20.95
N GLY A 47 -15.06 -1.35 -20.78
CA GLY A 47 -14.57 -2.71 -21.06
C GLY A 47 -13.63 -3.33 -20.03
N LEU A 48 -13.27 -2.61 -18.96
CA LEU A 48 -12.50 -3.19 -17.84
C LEU A 48 -13.43 -3.97 -16.92
N ASP A 49 -13.05 -5.21 -16.59
CA ASP A 49 -13.88 -6.15 -15.83
C ASP A 49 -13.84 -5.94 -14.30
N LYS A 50 -12.94 -5.09 -13.81
CA LYS A 50 -12.76 -4.77 -12.38
C LYS A 50 -12.50 -3.29 -12.16
N SER A 51 -12.73 -2.83 -10.93
CA SER A 51 -12.29 -1.50 -10.50
C SER A 51 -10.78 -1.45 -10.29
N THR A 52 -10.23 -0.24 -10.25
CA THR A 52 -8.80 0.01 -10.04
C THR A 52 -8.54 0.70 -8.69
N ARG A 53 -7.36 0.49 -8.12
CA ARG A 53 -6.76 1.31 -7.07
C ARG A 53 -5.47 1.92 -7.62
N LEU A 54 -5.39 3.25 -7.60
CA LEU A 54 -4.22 3.95 -8.10
C LEU A 54 -3.05 3.84 -7.13
N MET A 55 -1.90 3.43 -7.67
CA MET A 55 -0.66 3.24 -6.92
C MET A 55 0.00 4.58 -6.56
N GLY A 56 0.58 4.65 -5.37
CA GLY A 56 1.39 5.79 -4.92
C GLY A 56 0.61 7.06 -4.56
N ILE A 57 -0.73 7.04 -4.59
CA ILE A 57 -1.57 8.18 -4.21
C ILE A 57 -2.72 7.78 -3.29
N ASP A 58 -3.20 8.72 -2.48
CA ASP A 58 -4.41 8.65 -1.68
C ASP A 58 -4.98 10.09 -1.58
N THR A 59 -5.81 10.46 -2.56
CA THR A 59 -6.37 11.82 -2.63
C THR A 59 -7.47 11.97 -1.57
N GLU A 60 -7.83 13.21 -1.24
CA GLU A 60 -9.01 13.46 -0.41
C GLU A 60 -10.29 13.04 -1.13
N GLU A 61 -11.31 12.68 -0.36
CA GLU A 61 -12.60 12.24 -0.90
C GLU A 61 -13.38 13.45 -1.41
N THR A 62 -14.14 13.26 -2.49
CA THR A 62 -15.09 14.28 -2.97
C THR A 62 -16.54 13.88 -2.74
N PHE A 63 -17.43 14.88 -2.73
CA PHE A 63 -18.87 14.64 -2.78
C PHE A 63 -19.27 14.11 -4.15
N LYS A 64 -20.03 13.01 -4.18
CA LYS A 64 -20.36 12.28 -5.41
C LYS A 64 -21.76 12.60 -5.95
N ASP A 65 -22.46 13.53 -5.29
CA ASP A 65 -23.82 13.94 -5.59
C ASP A 65 -23.87 15.11 -6.60
N SER A 66 -25.05 15.34 -7.20
CA SER A 66 -25.24 16.44 -8.17
C SER A 66 -25.11 17.83 -7.55
N ASP A 67 -25.25 17.96 -6.23
CA ASP A 67 -25.14 19.19 -5.46
C ASP A 67 -23.77 19.37 -4.78
N ALA A 68 -22.76 18.59 -5.19
CA ALA A 68 -21.40 18.63 -4.63
C ALA A 68 -20.83 20.05 -4.50
N GLU A 69 -20.96 20.88 -5.55
CA GLU A 69 -20.47 22.26 -5.53
C GLU A 69 -21.15 23.11 -4.44
N MET A 70 -22.47 22.97 -4.28
CA MET A 70 -23.22 23.69 -3.26
C MET A 70 -22.78 23.27 -1.85
N LYS A 71 -22.61 21.96 -1.62
CA LYS A 71 -22.10 21.41 -0.36
C LYS A 71 -20.69 21.94 -0.06
N VAL A 72 -19.80 21.93 -1.04
CA VAL A 72 -18.43 22.43 -0.90
C VAL A 72 -18.41 23.93 -0.56
N ASN A 73 -19.22 24.73 -1.25
CA ASN A 73 -19.33 26.17 -0.98
C ASN A 73 -19.83 26.46 0.44
N ASP A 74 -20.79 25.68 0.93
CA ASP A 74 -21.30 25.80 2.29
C ASP A 74 -20.23 25.45 3.33
N ILE A 75 -19.67 24.22 3.27
CA ILE A 75 -18.70 23.73 4.24
C ILE A 75 -17.39 24.53 4.24
N SER A 76 -17.04 25.19 3.13
CA SER A 76 -15.80 25.97 3.05
C SER A 76 -15.74 27.10 4.08
N SER A 77 -16.90 27.61 4.50
CA SER A 77 -16.99 28.67 5.52
C SER A 77 -16.80 28.18 6.96
N TYR A 78 -16.89 26.87 7.20
CA TYR A 78 -16.80 26.23 8.53
C TYR A 78 -16.04 24.89 8.47
N TRP A 79 -15.02 24.79 7.61
CA TRP A 79 -14.32 23.54 7.32
C TRP A 79 -13.75 22.87 8.58
N ALA A 80 -13.16 23.66 9.48
CA ALA A 80 -12.55 23.15 10.71
C ALA A 80 -13.61 22.50 11.63
N GLU A 81 -14.77 23.13 11.80
CA GLU A 81 -15.89 22.58 12.57
C GLU A 81 -16.47 21.34 11.90
N TYR A 82 -16.65 21.38 10.58
CA TYR A 82 -17.15 20.24 9.80
C TYR A 82 -16.24 19.01 9.96
N TYR A 83 -14.93 19.19 9.75
CA TYR A 83 -13.96 18.11 9.90
C TYR A 83 -13.93 17.55 11.32
N ALA A 84 -13.94 18.43 12.34
CA ALA A 84 -13.95 18.02 13.74
C ALA A 84 -15.22 17.24 14.13
N HIS A 85 -16.38 17.60 13.58
CA HIS A 85 -17.64 16.90 13.82
C HIS A 85 -17.73 15.55 13.11
N LYS A 86 -17.18 15.46 11.89
CA LYS A 86 -17.19 14.24 11.07
C LYS A 86 -16.14 13.23 11.48
N LYS A 87 -15.04 13.69 12.08
CA LYS A 87 -14.02 12.81 12.64
C LYS A 87 -14.65 12.01 13.79
N ASP A 88 -14.64 10.69 13.65
CA ASP A 88 -15.11 9.79 14.70
C ASP A 88 -14.08 9.71 15.85
N SER A 89 -14.38 8.90 16.88
CA SER A 89 -13.47 8.64 17.98
C SER A 89 -12.34 7.65 17.62
N SER A 90 -12.17 7.31 16.35
CA SER A 90 -11.14 6.37 15.90
C SER A 90 -9.75 6.97 16.07
N SER A 91 -8.78 6.12 16.41
CA SER A 91 -7.36 6.47 16.37
C SER A 91 -6.82 6.58 14.93
N LYS A 92 -7.60 6.16 13.93
CA LYS A 92 -7.21 6.21 12.51
C LYS A 92 -7.53 7.57 11.87
N PRO A 93 -6.74 8.02 10.89
CA PRO A 93 -7.02 9.25 10.16
C PRO A 93 -8.39 9.17 9.46
N ALA A 94 -9.20 10.22 9.62
CA ALA A 94 -10.52 10.26 9.01
C ALA A 94 -10.43 10.41 7.49
N LYS A 95 -11.38 9.82 6.77
CA LYS A 95 -11.60 10.02 5.33
C LYS A 95 -12.99 10.59 5.15
N ILE A 96 -13.06 11.88 4.83
CA ILE A 96 -14.28 12.67 4.82
C ILE A 96 -14.26 13.51 3.55
N GLU A 97 -15.40 13.68 2.90
CA GLU A 97 -15.50 14.57 1.75
C GLU A 97 -15.05 16.00 2.11
N SER A 98 -14.20 16.59 1.27
CA SER A 98 -13.58 17.89 1.55
C SER A 98 -13.65 18.86 0.37
N PRO A 99 -13.50 20.18 0.61
CA PRO A 99 -13.32 21.14 -0.46
C PRO A 99 -12.12 20.80 -1.35
N PHE A 100 -10.99 20.42 -0.76
CA PHE A 100 -9.79 20.09 -1.52
C PHE A 100 -9.92 18.80 -2.35
N GLY A 101 -10.68 17.80 -1.87
CA GLY A 101 -11.04 16.62 -2.66
C GLY A 101 -11.90 16.98 -3.87
N TYR A 102 -12.84 17.93 -3.72
CA TYR A 102 -13.58 18.49 -4.85
C TYR A 102 -12.69 19.24 -5.84
N ASP A 103 -11.78 20.09 -5.37
CA ASP A 103 -10.83 20.79 -6.23
C ASP A 103 -9.95 19.82 -7.02
N THR A 104 -9.51 18.74 -6.37
CA THR A 104 -8.79 17.63 -7.01
C THR A 104 -9.64 17.03 -8.13
N TRP A 105 -10.88 16.65 -7.84
CA TRP A 105 -11.79 16.04 -8.82
C TRP A 105 -12.04 16.95 -10.04
N GLN A 106 -12.24 18.25 -9.82
CA GLN A 106 -12.44 19.22 -10.90
C GLN A 106 -11.17 19.43 -11.72
N TRP A 107 -10.01 19.51 -11.07
CA TRP A 107 -8.72 19.56 -11.76
C TRP A 107 -8.50 18.33 -12.63
N THR A 108 -8.78 17.13 -12.11
CA THR A 108 -8.65 15.88 -12.86
C THR A 108 -9.54 15.88 -14.11
N LYS A 109 -10.82 16.28 -13.98
CA LYS A 109 -11.71 16.43 -15.14
C LYS A 109 -11.16 17.39 -16.19
N LYS A 110 -10.59 18.52 -15.76
CA LYS A 110 -9.98 19.49 -16.66
C LYS A 110 -8.73 18.93 -17.33
N LEU A 111 -7.87 18.25 -16.58
CA LEU A 111 -6.64 17.62 -17.09
C LEU A 111 -6.93 16.53 -18.12
N PHE A 112 -8.05 15.81 -17.97
CA PHE A 112 -8.46 14.73 -18.85
C PHE A 112 -9.32 15.17 -20.04
N LYS A 113 -9.53 16.47 -20.24
CA LYS A 113 -10.43 16.97 -21.31
C LYS A 113 -9.99 16.57 -22.72
N ASP A 114 -8.68 16.46 -22.96
CA ASP A 114 -8.05 16.11 -24.23
C ASP A 114 -7.41 14.71 -24.21
N VAL A 115 -7.70 13.91 -23.17
CA VAL A 115 -7.24 12.52 -23.05
C VAL A 115 -8.18 11.63 -23.84
N VAL A 116 -7.66 10.95 -24.86
CA VAL A 116 -8.44 10.04 -25.71
C VAL A 116 -8.43 8.62 -25.20
N LYS A 117 -7.36 8.23 -24.50
CA LYS A 117 -7.17 6.88 -24.00
C LYS A 117 -6.27 6.89 -22.79
N VAL A 118 -6.37 5.84 -21.98
CA VAL A 118 -5.41 5.54 -20.93
C VAL A 118 -4.81 4.17 -21.17
N ARG A 119 -3.53 4.01 -20.86
CA ARG A 119 -2.88 2.72 -20.70
C ARG A 119 -2.76 2.45 -19.20
N LEU A 120 -3.36 1.34 -18.76
CA LEU A 120 -3.28 0.91 -17.36
C LEU A 120 -2.07 -0.01 -17.20
N GLU A 121 -1.17 0.37 -16.30
CA GLU A 121 0.06 -0.37 -16.05
C GLU A 121 0.17 -0.82 -14.59
N VAL A 122 0.58 -2.06 -14.34
CA VAL A 122 0.84 -2.58 -12.98
C VAL A 122 2.24 -2.21 -12.49
N ASP A 123 2.43 -2.16 -11.18
CA ASP A 123 3.74 -1.90 -10.59
C ASP A 123 4.66 -3.14 -10.62
N ASP A 124 4.10 -4.30 -10.28
CA ASP A 124 4.75 -5.60 -10.44
C ASP A 124 3.72 -6.69 -10.74
N TYR A 125 4.19 -7.88 -11.12
CA TYR A 125 3.34 -9.04 -11.43
C TYR A 125 3.03 -9.93 -10.22
N LYS A 126 3.71 -9.70 -9.08
CA LYS A 126 3.48 -10.48 -7.86
C LYS A 126 2.18 -10.05 -7.21
N ARG A 127 1.84 -8.76 -7.31
CA ARG A 127 0.66 -8.16 -6.70
C ARG A 127 -0.10 -7.26 -7.68
N VAL A 128 -0.82 -7.89 -8.60
CA VAL A 128 -1.66 -7.20 -9.60
C VAL A 128 -3.03 -6.79 -9.05
N ILE A 129 -3.54 -7.54 -8.07
CA ILE A 129 -4.88 -7.35 -7.50
C ILE A 129 -4.76 -7.21 -5.98
N ASP A 130 -5.55 -6.32 -5.39
CA ASP A 130 -5.64 -6.17 -3.93
C ASP A 130 -6.71 -7.09 -3.30
N MET A 131 -6.77 -7.10 -1.95
CA MET A 131 -7.74 -7.90 -1.21
C MET A 131 -9.21 -7.53 -1.46
N PHE A 132 -9.48 -6.37 -2.07
CA PHE A 132 -10.82 -5.92 -2.46
C PHE A 132 -11.13 -6.23 -3.93
N ASN A 133 -10.32 -7.09 -4.57
CA ASN A 133 -10.46 -7.49 -5.97
C ASN A 133 -10.33 -6.32 -6.96
N ARG A 134 -9.46 -5.34 -6.66
CA ARG A 134 -9.17 -4.19 -7.52
C ARG A 134 -7.80 -4.33 -8.17
N TYR A 135 -7.69 -3.92 -9.43
CA TYR A 135 -6.39 -3.82 -10.10
C TYR A 135 -5.54 -2.70 -9.48
N LEU A 136 -4.29 -3.01 -9.14
CA LEU A 136 -3.30 -2.06 -8.63
C LEU A 136 -2.54 -1.44 -9.81
N VAL A 137 -2.81 -0.17 -10.13
CA VAL A 137 -2.37 0.41 -11.42
C VAL A 137 -1.87 1.85 -11.35
N TYR A 138 -1.07 2.19 -12.35
CA TYR A 138 -0.85 3.53 -12.84
C TYR A 138 -1.76 3.82 -14.02
N ILE A 139 -2.20 5.08 -14.12
CA ILE A 139 -2.84 5.60 -15.33
C ILE A 139 -1.77 6.34 -16.14
N ILE A 140 -1.41 5.80 -17.29
CA ILE A 140 -0.67 6.54 -18.32
C ILE A 140 -1.70 7.12 -19.28
N ALA A 141 -1.98 8.41 -19.14
CA ALA A 141 -2.97 9.12 -19.94
C ALA A 141 -2.35 9.56 -21.27
N ILE A 142 -3.08 9.36 -22.37
CA ILE A 142 -2.65 9.63 -23.74
C ILE A 142 -3.58 10.68 -24.34
N LYS A 143 -3.01 11.81 -24.75
CA LYS A 143 -3.74 12.93 -25.36
C LYS A 143 -3.95 12.75 -26.86
N GLU A 144 -4.86 13.53 -27.44
CA GLU A 144 -5.10 13.58 -28.89
C GLU A 144 -3.82 13.80 -29.72
N ASP A 145 -2.88 14.59 -29.22
CA ASP A 145 -1.60 14.89 -29.88
C ASP A 145 -0.51 13.81 -29.67
N GLY A 146 -0.82 12.73 -28.97
CA GLY A 146 0.10 11.64 -28.64
C GLY A 146 0.95 11.89 -27.39
N THR A 147 0.81 13.03 -26.71
CA THR A 147 1.48 13.30 -25.44
C THR A 147 1.00 12.31 -24.38
N GLU A 148 1.95 11.66 -23.71
CA GLU A 148 1.67 10.78 -22.57
C GLU A 148 2.09 11.41 -21.24
N PHE A 149 1.33 11.15 -20.18
CA PHE A 149 1.75 11.47 -18.81
C PHE A 149 1.23 10.44 -17.80
N ASN A 150 2.00 10.22 -16.74
CA ASN A 150 1.58 9.40 -15.60
C ASN A 150 0.74 10.26 -14.64
N TYR A 151 -0.56 10.01 -14.60
CA TYR A 151 -1.50 10.78 -13.78
C TYR A 151 -1.19 10.69 -12.29
N ASN A 152 -0.77 9.52 -11.80
CA ASN A 152 -0.48 9.30 -10.39
C ASN A 152 0.68 10.21 -9.94
N ILE A 153 1.74 10.31 -10.76
CA ILE A 153 2.88 11.20 -10.49
C ILE A 153 2.45 12.66 -10.56
N GLU A 154 1.63 13.05 -11.55
CA GLU A 154 1.13 14.42 -11.65
C GLU A 154 0.25 14.83 -10.46
N CYS A 155 -0.56 13.93 -9.91
CA CYS A 155 -1.29 14.19 -8.66
C CYS A 155 -0.37 14.59 -7.51
N VAL A 156 0.73 13.83 -7.32
CA VAL A 156 1.70 14.13 -6.26
C VAL A 156 2.44 15.44 -6.54
N LYS A 157 2.82 15.65 -7.80
CA LYS A 157 3.56 16.84 -8.24
C LYS A 157 2.78 18.15 -8.08
N GLN A 158 1.45 18.10 -8.26
CA GLN A 158 0.56 19.24 -8.03
C GLN A 158 0.14 19.38 -6.55
N GLY A 159 0.51 18.43 -5.69
CA GLY A 159 0.18 18.47 -4.27
C GLY A 159 -1.25 18.03 -3.93
N TYR A 160 -1.92 17.25 -4.80
CA TYR A 160 -3.24 16.66 -4.51
C TYR A 160 -3.18 15.41 -3.63
N SER A 161 -2.00 14.82 -3.52
CA SER A 161 -1.72 13.69 -2.62
C SER A 161 -0.23 13.76 -2.25
N PRO A 162 0.18 13.34 -1.05
CA PRO A 162 1.57 12.95 -0.84
C PRO A 162 1.86 11.64 -1.58
N TYR A 163 3.12 11.25 -1.65
CA TYR A 163 3.48 9.91 -2.10
C TYR A 163 3.02 8.87 -1.06
N PHE A 164 2.06 8.05 -1.43
CA PHE A 164 1.38 7.13 -0.53
C PHE A 164 2.09 5.76 -0.44
N SER A 165 2.85 5.54 0.62
CA SER A 165 3.71 4.37 0.88
C SER A 165 3.12 3.32 1.83
N LYS A 166 1.89 3.53 2.34
CA LYS A 166 1.25 2.73 3.41
C LYS A 166 1.25 1.21 3.18
N TYR A 167 1.16 0.78 1.92
CA TYR A 167 1.08 -0.63 1.51
C TYR A 167 2.34 -1.12 0.78
N GLY A 168 3.46 -0.42 0.96
CA GLY A 168 4.74 -0.67 0.30
C GLY A 168 5.13 0.49 -0.60
N TYR A 169 6.44 0.68 -0.79
CA TYR A 169 6.94 1.58 -1.82
C TYR A 169 6.75 0.95 -3.18
N VAL A 170 6.48 1.78 -4.19
CA VAL A 170 6.37 1.27 -5.55
C VAL A 170 7.73 0.85 -6.11
N ALA A 171 7.76 -0.15 -6.98
CA ALA A 171 8.98 -0.65 -7.59
C ALA A 171 9.42 0.20 -8.80
N ARG A 172 8.46 0.62 -9.65
CA ARG A 172 8.78 1.20 -10.96
C ARG A 172 9.02 2.70 -10.95
N PHE A 173 8.26 3.45 -10.14
CA PHE A 173 8.22 4.93 -10.19
C PHE A 173 8.61 5.62 -8.88
N ASP A 174 9.30 4.92 -7.96
CA ASP A 174 9.64 5.45 -6.62
C ASP A 174 10.41 6.77 -6.68
N LYS A 175 11.36 6.87 -7.62
CA LYS A 175 12.19 8.08 -7.77
C LYS A 175 11.37 9.25 -8.27
N GLU A 176 10.46 9.00 -9.20
CA GLU A 176 9.58 9.99 -9.80
C GLU A 176 8.56 10.50 -8.81
N PHE A 177 7.96 9.62 -7.99
CA PHE A 177 7.09 10.05 -6.90
C PHE A 177 7.83 10.89 -5.85
N LYS A 178 9.04 10.49 -5.45
CA LYS A 178 9.87 11.27 -4.52
C LYS A 178 10.22 12.64 -5.09
N ALA A 179 10.58 12.70 -6.37
CA ALA A 179 10.87 13.96 -7.06
C ALA A 179 9.62 14.85 -7.18
N ALA A 180 8.47 14.26 -7.50
CA ALA A 180 7.18 14.95 -7.57
C ALA A 180 6.76 15.54 -6.21
N GLN A 181 6.86 14.76 -5.14
CA GLN A 181 6.54 15.23 -3.78
C GLN A 181 7.47 16.36 -3.37
N LYS A 182 8.78 16.19 -3.60
CA LYS A 182 9.76 17.25 -3.31
C LYS A 182 9.43 18.53 -4.07
N TYR A 183 9.08 18.42 -5.35
CA TYR A 183 8.68 19.57 -6.15
C TYR A 183 7.46 20.28 -5.55
N ALA A 184 6.41 19.53 -5.19
CA ALA A 184 5.19 20.09 -4.60
C ALA A 184 5.47 20.78 -3.25
N GLN A 185 6.32 20.20 -2.42
CA GLN A 185 6.77 20.77 -1.14
C GLN A 185 7.59 22.06 -1.36
N ASP A 186 8.60 22.04 -2.23
CA ASP A 186 9.46 23.18 -2.51
C ASP A 186 8.67 24.36 -3.11
N LYS A 187 7.62 24.05 -3.89
CA LYS A 187 6.72 25.03 -4.52
C LYS A 187 5.50 25.39 -3.68
N LYS A 188 5.30 24.73 -2.53
CA LYS A 188 4.15 24.93 -1.64
C LYS A 188 2.81 24.79 -2.37
N LEU A 189 2.65 23.70 -3.11
CA LEU A 189 1.44 23.39 -3.89
C LEU A 189 0.47 22.52 -3.10
N GLY A 190 -0.83 22.66 -3.37
CA GLY A 190 -1.88 21.81 -2.80
C GLY A 190 -1.78 21.68 -1.28
N ILE A 191 -1.78 20.46 -0.77
CA ILE A 191 -1.68 20.16 0.68
C ILE A 191 -0.44 20.77 1.37
N TRP A 192 0.59 21.15 0.61
CA TRP A 192 1.83 21.77 1.11
C TRP A 192 1.76 23.30 1.18
N SER A 193 0.67 23.91 0.68
CA SER A 193 0.56 25.38 0.57
C SER A 193 0.24 26.06 1.91
N GLY A 194 -0.39 25.32 2.83
CA GLY A 194 -0.94 25.85 4.08
C GLY A 194 -2.17 26.75 3.89
N LYS A 195 -2.74 26.79 2.68
CA LYS A 195 -3.89 27.63 2.32
C LYS A 195 -5.13 26.82 1.93
N GLU A 196 -4.95 25.57 1.52
CA GLU A 196 -6.06 24.73 1.08
C GLU A 196 -6.90 24.24 2.25
N LEU A 197 -8.21 24.11 2.03
CA LEU A 197 -9.14 23.47 2.95
C LEU A 197 -9.07 21.95 2.80
N CYS A 198 -7.94 21.42 3.24
CA CYS A 198 -7.54 20.02 3.17
C CYS A 198 -7.53 19.38 4.57
N TYR A 199 -7.28 18.07 4.65
CA TYR A 199 -7.10 17.36 5.91
C TYR A 199 -5.94 17.97 6.71
N PRO A 200 -6.13 18.25 8.01
CA PRO A 200 -5.13 18.96 8.81
C PRO A 200 -3.97 18.07 9.30
N ASP A 201 -4.04 16.75 9.11
CA ASP A 201 -3.19 15.74 9.74
C ASP A 201 -2.24 15.01 8.77
N TYR A 202 -1.82 15.67 7.69
CA TYR A 202 -0.92 15.06 6.70
C TYR A 202 0.45 14.69 7.27
N ASN A 203 1.00 15.46 8.22
CA ASN A 203 2.29 15.14 8.84
C ASN A 203 2.21 13.79 9.58
N GLU A 204 1.16 13.57 10.35
CA GLU A 204 0.90 12.33 11.07
C GLU A 204 0.61 11.17 10.12
N ARG A 205 -0.18 11.42 9.06
CA ARG A 205 -0.47 10.42 8.02
C ARG A 205 0.80 9.93 7.34
N ILE A 206 1.67 10.84 6.91
CA ILE A 206 2.92 10.50 6.20
C ILE A 206 3.85 9.70 7.10
N LEU A 207 4.07 10.15 8.35
CA LEU A 207 4.90 9.40 9.31
C LEU A 207 4.38 7.97 9.51
N TRP A 208 3.05 7.81 9.61
CA TRP A 208 2.43 6.50 9.73
C TRP A 208 2.57 5.65 8.47
N TRP A 209 2.37 6.24 7.29
CA TRP A 209 2.45 5.54 6.01
C TRP A 209 3.88 5.11 5.68
N ASP A 210 4.85 6.01 5.84
CA ASP A 210 6.27 5.74 5.57
C ASP A 210 6.80 4.66 6.51
N LYS A 211 6.45 4.70 7.80
CA LYS A 211 6.83 3.63 8.72
C LYS A 211 6.30 2.27 8.26
N ARG A 212 5.04 2.20 7.81
CA ARG A 212 4.48 0.94 7.27
C ARG A 212 5.18 0.51 5.98
N GLY A 213 5.47 1.46 5.09
CA GLY A 213 6.23 1.21 3.86
C GLY A 213 7.63 0.67 4.14
N ASP A 214 8.32 1.24 5.14
CA ASP A 214 9.65 0.84 5.58
C ASP A 214 9.64 -0.59 6.16
N GLN A 215 8.63 -0.93 6.97
CA GLN A 215 8.46 -2.29 7.50
C GLN A 215 8.29 -3.33 6.40
N ILE A 216 7.44 -3.04 5.40
CA ILE A 216 7.25 -3.92 4.23
C ILE A 216 8.56 -4.07 3.47
N LYS A 217 9.21 -2.95 3.14
CA LYS A 217 10.46 -2.97 2.38
C LYS A 217 11.57 -3.73 3.10
N ARG A 218 11.62 -3.60 4.42
CA ARG A 218 12.53 -4.36 5.28
C ARG A 218 12.25 -5.85 5.18
N PHE A 219 10.99 -6.26 5.33
CA PHE A 219 10.61 -7.66 5.16
C PHE A 219 11.02 -8.21 3.79
N GLU A 220 10.69 -7.50 2.72
CA GLU A 220 10.99 -7.89 1.35
C GLU A 220 12.50 -8.02 1.09
N THR A 221 13.30 -7.13 1.68
CA THR A 221 14.75 -7.11 1.47
C THR A 221 15.48 -8.12 2.34
N GLU A 222 15.05 -8.28 3.59
CA GLU A 222 15.78 -9.04 4.59
C GLU A 222 15.22 -10.45 4.82
N TYR A 223 13.94 -10.72 4.58
CA TYR A 223 13.30 -11.96 5.01
C TYR A 223 12.55 -12.71 3.92
N ALA A 224 11.99 -12.02 2.93
CA ALA A 224 11.20 -12.67 1.89
C ALA A 224 11.97 -13.80 1.18
N GLY A 225 11.32 -14.96 1.06
CA GLY A 225 11.90 -16.16 0.46
C GLY A 225 12.90 -16.93 1.34
N LYS A 226 13.26 -16.44 2.53
CA LYS A 226 14.07 -17.21 3.48
C LYS A 226 13.25 -18.34 4.11
N PRO A 227 13.81 -19.55 4.30
CA PRO A 227 13.11 -20.63 4.97
C PRO A 227 12.60 -20.22 6.36
N GLY A 228 11.34 -20.50 6.65
CA GLY A 228 10.70 -20.20 7.93
C GLY A 228 10.13 -18.78 8.06
N TYR A 229 10.25 -17.92 7.05
CA TYR A 229 9.66 -16.57 7.05
C TYR A 229 8.53 -16.47 6.03
N TYR A 230 7.38 -15.94 6.46
CA TYR A 230 6.19 -15.83 5.63
C TYR A 230 5.47 -14.49 5.85
N SER A 231 4.96 -13.90 4.78
CA SER A 231 4.19 -12.67 4.83
C SER A 231 2.69 -12.93 4.81
N MET A 232 1.94 -12.24 5.67
CA MET A 232 0.48 -12.15 5.63
C MET A 232 0.00 -11.05 4.66
N LEU A 233 0.87 -10.53 3.80
CA LEU A 233 0.52 -9.55 2.76
C LEU A 233 0.46 -10.15 1.35
N ASP A 234 0.86 -11.42 1.21
CA ASP A 234 0.91 -12.15 -0.05
C ASP A 234 0.20 -13.50 0.12
N GLN A 235 -0.85 -13.72 -0.68
CA GLN A 235 -1.60 -14.98 -0.69
C GLN A 235 -0.70 -16.18 -1.04
N SER A 236 0.30 -15.99 -1.91
CA SER A 236 1.26 -17.03 -2.28
C SER A 236 2.10 -17.47 -1.08
N ASP A 237 2.52 -16.53 -0.24
CA ASP A 237 3.28 -16.84 0.97
C ASP A 237 2.39 -17.50 2.03
N PHE A 238 1.14 -17.09 2.17
CA PHE A 238 0.19 -17.80 3.02
C PHE A 238 -0.04 -19.24 2.56
N ASN A 239 -0.23 -19.46 1.26
CA ASN A 239 -0.39 -20.80 0.68
C ASN A 239 0.83 -21.70 0.91
N LYS A 240 2.04 -21.13 1.05
CA LYS A 240 3.23 -21.89 1.48
C LYS A 240 3.19 -22.14 2.98
N LEU A 241 2.91 -21.10 3.79
CA LEU A 241 2.84 -21.16 5.24
C LEU A 241 1.91 -22.27 5.72
N VAL A 242 0.75 -22.46 5.09
CA VAL A 242 -0.22 -23.50 5.50
C VAL A 242 0.33 -24.92 5.40
N ALA A 243 1.36 -25.17 4.59
CA ALA A 243 2.02 -26.47 4.50
C ALA A 243 3.00 -26.75 5.65
N HIS A 244 3.29 -25.75 6.49
CA HIS A 244 4.25 -25.81 7.60
C HIS A 244 3.60 -26.00 8.97
N VAL A 245 2.37 -26.55 9.02
CA VAL A 245 1.75 -26.94 10.29
C VAL A 245 2.63 -27.99 10.98
N GLY A 246 3.07 -27.69 12.20
CA GLY A 246 4.02 -28.48 12.97
C GLY A 246 5.42 -27.86 13.06
N ASP A 247 5.78 -26.97 12.15
CA ASP A 247 7.09 -26.33 12.12
C ASP A 247 7.12 -25.04 12.96
N SER A 248 8.33 -24.60 13.31
CA SER A 248 8.56 -23.28 13.87
C SER A 248 8.71 -22.27 12.73
N VAL A 249 7.87 -21.24 12.73
CA VAL A 249 7.80 -20.23 11.67
C VAL A 249 7.85 -18.82 12.26
N THR A 250 8.22 -17.85 11.44
CA THR A 250 8.11 -16.41 11.70
C THR A 250 7.17 -15.81 10.67
N ILE A 251 6.12 -15.15 11.14
CA ILE A 251 5.07 -14.57 10.31
C ILE A 251 5.13 -13.05 10.42
N PHE A 252 5.24 -12.36 9.29
CA PHE A 252 5.15 -10.91 9.21
C PHE A 252 3.72 -10.51 8.83
N GLY A 253 3.08 -9.66 9.63
CA GLY A 253 1.70 -9.24 9.38
C GLY A 253 1.20 -8.16 10.32
N ASN A 254 0.00 -7.65 10.07
CA ASN A 254 -0.65 -6.68 10.94
C ASN A 254 -1.77 -7.36 11.73
N ILE A 255 -1.92 -6.97 13.00
CA ILE A 255 -3.06 -7.38 13.82
C ILE A 255 -4.30 -6.65 13.33
N SER A 256 -5.21 -7.40 12.71
CA SER A 256 -6.47 -6.87 12.17
C SER A 256 -7.53 -6.72 13.27
N ARG A 257 -7.53 -7.64 14.23
CA ARG A 257 -8.56 -7.75 15.26
C ARG A 257 -8.01 -8.41 16.51
N VAL A 258 -8.50 -7.96 17.67
CA VAL A 258 -8.24 -8.59 18.96
C VAL A 258 -9.57 -8.98 19.60
N ILE A 259 -9.62 -10.20 20.15
CA ILE A 259 -10.79 -10.82 20.78
C ILE A 259 -10.42 -11.16 22.22
N THR A 260 -11.05 -10.47 23.17
CA THR A 260 -10.80 -10.60 24.63
C THR A 260 -12.05 -10.92 25.44
N ASP A 261 -13.20 -11.06 24.78
CA ASP A 261 -14.48 -11.42 25.41
C ASP A 261 -14.60 -12.92 25.75
N ASN A 262 -13.66 -13.73 25.26
CA ASN A 262 -13.60 -15.17 25.44
C ASN A 262 -12.21 -15.64 25.90
N ASN A 263 -12.14 -16.88 26.36
CA ASN A 263 -10.90 -17.58 26.69
C ASN A 263 -10.64 -18.69 25.65
N PRO A 264 -9.44 -18.79 25.06
CA PRO A 264 -8.29 -17.87 25.18
C PRO A 264 -8.52 -16.50 24.52
N HIS A 265 -7.68 -15.52 24.86
CA HIS A 265 -7.61 -14.26 24.12
C HIS A 265 -6.87 -14.47 22.80
N ILE A 266 -7.32 -13.77 21.74
CA ILE A 266 -6.82 -13.97 20.38
C ILE A 266 -6.48 -12.62 19.74
N ALA A 267 -5.29 -12.51 19.15
CA ALA A 267 -4.95 -11.45 18.22
C ALA A 267 -4.80 -12.04 16.80
N LYS A 268 -5.49 -11.49 15.81
CA LYS A 268 -5.64 -12.11 14.49
C LYS A 268 -4.71 -11.45 13.47
N LEU A 269 -3.96 -12.26 12.75
CA LEU A 269 -3.27 -11.88 11.52
C LEU A 269 -4.10 -12.38 10.34
N GLU A 270 -4.61 -11.49 9.49
CA GLU A 270 -5.59 -11.84 8.46
C GLU A 270 -5.19 -11.29 7.09
N ILE A 271 -5.28 -12.13 6.07
CA ILE A 271 -5.31 -11.68 4.66
C ILE A 271 -6.76 -11.37 4.27
N ASN A 272 -7.68 -12.25 4.64
CA ASN A 272 -9.13 -12.15 4.44
C ASN A 272 -9.84 -12.93 5.57
N GLU A 273 -11.17 -13.05 5.50
CA GLU A 273 -11.97 -13.70 6.57
C GLU A 273 -11.66 -15.20 6.75
N ASP A 274 -11.22 -15.87 5.69
CA ASP A 274 -10.94 -17.31 5.66
C ASP A 274 -9.45 -17.61 5.94
N ASP A 275 -8.55 -16.74 5.47
CA ASP A 275 -7.10 -16.88 5.56
C ASP A 275 -6.53 -16.10 6.75
N THR A 276 -6.64 -16.74 7.92
CA THR A 276 -6.26 -16.19 9.23
C THR A 276 -5.22 -17.05 9.95
N ILE A 277 -4.32 -16.39 10.68
CA ILE A 277 -3.48 -17.00 11.72
C ILE A 277 -3.86 -16.36 13.07
N ASP A 278 -4.33 -17.18 14.00
CA ASP A 278 -4.70 -16.74 15.34
C ASP A 278 -3.46 -16.78 16.25
N LEU A 279 -3.06 -15.63 16.82
CA LEU A 279 -2.09 -15.56 17.90
C LEU A 279 -2.84 -15.76 19.22
N VAL A 280 -2.59 -16.90 19.87
CA VAL A 280 -3.40 -17.39 21.00
C VAL A 280 -2.67 -17.15 22.31
N PHE A 281 -3.32 -16.43 23.21
CA PHE A 281 -2.83 -16.16 24.55
C PHE A 281 -3.70 -16.92 25.54
N PHE A 282 -3.10 -17.77 26.38
CA PHE A 282 -3.82 -18.41 27.49
C PHE A 282 -3.81 -17.50 28.73
N GLN A 283 -4.70 -17.77 29.68
CA GLN A 283 -4.94 -16.91 30.86
C GLN A 283 -3.66 -16.47 31.61
N LYS A 284 -2.67 -17.37 31.74
CA LYS A 284 -1.36 -17.05 32.37
C LYS A 284 -0.51 -16.03 31.60
N HIS A 285 -0.89 -15.67 30.38
CA HIS A 285 -0.16 -14.82 29.44
C HIS A 285 -0.97 -13.61 28.94
N TYR A 286 -2.13 -13.31 29.54
CA TYR A 286 -2.94 -12.16 29.11
C TYR A 286 -2.23 -10.82 29.26
N ASP A 287 -1.36 -10.68 30.25
CA ASP A 287 -0.59 -9.45 30.46
C ASP A 287 0.36 -9.14 29.29
N LEU A 288 0.80 -10.16 28.53
CA LEU A 288 1.63 -9.96 27.33
C LEU A 288 0.93 -9.10 26.27
N MET A 289 -0.40 -9.14 26.17
CA MET A 289 -1.13 -8.34 25.17
C MET A 289 -0.96 -6.84 25.42
N LYS A 290 -0.93 -6.42 26.70
CA LYS A 290 -0.68 -5.03 27.08
C LYS A 290 0.79 -4.67 26.95
N GLU A 291 1.70 -5.56 27.36
CA GLU A 291 3.15 -5.34 27.22
C GLU A 291 3.56 -5.14 25.75
N LEU A 292 2.89 -5.85 24.84
CA LEU A 292 3.10 -5.78 23.39
C LEU A 292 2.24 -4.71 22.70
N ASN A 293 1.39 -3.97 23.43
CA ASN A 293 0.45 -2.97 22.91
C ASN A 293 -0.46 -3.51 21.78
N LEU A 294 -0.98 -4.73 21.94
CA LEU A 294 -1.85 -5.37 20.95
C LEU A 294 -3.32 -4.92 21.08
N ASP A 295 -3.70 -4.31 22.19
CA ASP A 295 -5.04 -3.84 22.51
C ASP A 295 -5.46 -2.55 21.76
N ASP A 296 -4.49 -1.73 21.36
CA ASP A 296 -4.67 -0.59 20.44
C ASP A 296 -3.66 -0.68 19.29
N PRO A 297 -3.87 -1.62 18.34
CA PRO A 297 -2.91 -1.82 17.28
C PRO A 297 -2.89 -0.59 16.37
N LYS A 298 -1.77 0.14 16.37
CA LYS A 298 -1.50 1.32 15.51
C LYS A 298 -1.49 1.01 14.01
N GLY A 299 -1.89 -0.19 13.62
CA GLY A 299 -1.85 -0.69 12.26
C GLY A 299 -0.45 -1.07 11.77
N TYR A 300 0.59 -1.00 12.60
CA TYR A 300 1.93 -1.42 12.18
C TYR A 300 2.01 -2.92 11.96
N TYR A 301 3.01 -3.32 11.18
CA TYR A 301 3.34 -4.71 10.97
C TYR A 301 4.25 -5.18 12.09
N LEU A 302 4.07 -6.43 12.50
CA LEU A 302 4.88 -7.13 13.48
C LEU A 302 5.32 -8.47 12.94
N TYR A 303 6.28 -9.06 13.61
CA TYR A 303 6.69 -10.44 13.44
C TYR A 303 6.14 -11.27 14.60
N ALA A 304 5.56 -12.41 14.28
CA ALA A 304 5.11 -13.41 15.25
C ALA A 304 5.85 -14.72 14.99
N LYS A 305 6.58 -15.22 15.98
CA LYS A 305 7.36 -16.45 15.90
C LYS A 305 6.82 -17.52 16.83
N GLY A 306 6.74 -18.74 16.32
CA GLY A 306 6.43 -19.91 17.13
C GLY A 306 6.07 -21.11 16.28
N LYS A 307 5.66 -22.17 16.97
CA LYS A 307 5.19 -23.38 16.30
C LYS A 307 3.83 -23.13 15.68
N LEU A 308 3.71 -23.28 14.36
CA LEU A 308 2.43 -23.24 13.68
C LEU A 308 1.66 -24.51 14.02
N THR A 309 0.46 -24.36 14.53
CA THR A 309 -0.43 -25.47 14.89
C THR A 309 -1.82 -25.24 14.32
N GLU A 310 -2.67 -26.26 14.38
CA GLU A 310 -4.07 -26.15 13.97
C GLU A 310 -4.99 -26.59 15.12
N TYR A 311 -6.03 -25.81 15.36
CA TYR A 311 -7.08 -26.11 16.34
C TYR A 311 -8.45 -25.83 15.73
N LYS A 312 -9.29 -26.87 15.65
CA LYS A 312 -10.64 -26.80 15.05
C LYS A 312 -10.63 -26.17 13.64
N GLY A 313 -9.64 -26.54 12.82
CA GLY A 313 -9.46 -26.03 11.45
C GLY A 313 -8.85 -24.63 11.36
N ARG A 314 -8.55 -23.96 12.48
CA ARG A 314 -7.87 -22.66 12.49
C ARG A 314 -6.39 -22.81 12.78
N LYS A 315 -5.58 -22.14 11.96
CA LYS A 315 -4.14 -22.09 12.16
C LYS A 315 -3.81 -21.07 13.24
N GLN A 316 -2.87 -21.44 14.10
CA GLN A 316 -2.55 -20.64 15.27
C GLN A 316 -1.09 -20.77 15.70
N ILE A 317 -0.60 -19.72 16.37
CA ILE A 317 0.64 -19.74 17.15
C ILE A 317 0.27 -19.42 18.60
N ILE A 318 0.71 -20.27 19.54
CA ILE A 318 0.54 -20.01 20.97
C ILE A 318 1.64 -19.04 21.42
N ILE A 319 1.24 -17.96 22.08
CA ILE A 319 2.14 -16.93 22.60
C ILE A 319 2.27 -17.08 24.10
N GLU A 320 3.49 -17.35 24.55
CA GLU A 320 3.85 -17.59 25.94
C GLU A 320 4.97 -16.68 26.43
N ASP A 321 5.72 -16.04 25.53
CA ASP A 321 6.81 -15.13 25.84
C ASP A 321 6.82 -13.91 24.92
N LYS A 322 7.22 -12.75 25.46
CA LYS A 322 7.27 -11.49 24.70
C LYS A 322 8.23 -11.54 23.51
N SER A 323 9.28 -12.37 23.55
CA SER A 323 10.24 -12.51 22.44
C SER A 323 9.63 -13.15 21.18
N GLN A 324 8.42 -13.73 21.29
CA GLN A 324 7.71 -14.27 20.14
C GLN A 324 7.11 -13.18 19.26
N ILE A 325 6.95 -11.95 19.77
CA ILE A 325 6.34 -10.86 19.01
C ILE A 325 7.22 -9.62 19.08
N TRP A 326 7.57 -9.07 17.93
CA TRP A 326 8.33 -7.83 17.87
C TRP A 326 7.96 -6.98 16.65
N GLU A 327 8.23 -5.69 16.76
CA GLU A 327 8.14 -4.71 15.67
C GLU A 327 9.58 -4.33 15.27
N GLU A 328 9.83 -4.16 13.97
CA GLU A 328 11.11 -3.69 13.43
C GLU A 328 10.99 -2.38 12.67
#